data_AF-A0A1C6EVT3-F1
#
_entry.id   AF-A0A1C6EVT3-F1
#
_cell.length_a   1.000
_cell.length_b   1.000
_cell.length_c   1.000
_cell.angle_alpha   90.00
_cell.angle_beta   90.00
_cell.angle_gamma   90.00
#
_symmetry.space_group_name_H-M   'P 1'
#
loop_
_entity.id
_entity.type
_entity.pdbx_description
1 polymer ?
#
loop_
_entity_poly.entity_id
_entity_poly.type
_entity_poly.pdbx_seq_one_letter_code
_entity_poly.pdbx_strand_id
1 'polypeptide(L)'
;MEYRKANDAIYLRIDKNEKIVETIKTVCAKEMIYGGHFQGIGACDTATLSTYLPDKNDFTDHTISGMIEMISLMGNITVDNNNEPFVHSHAVFSYLNNNGEIVKVLIQE
;
A
#
# COMPACT_ATOMS: atom_id res chain seq x y z
N MET A 1 12.84 -2.86 8.17
CA MET A 1 12.11 -3.93 7.45
C MET A 1 12.93 -5.21 7.52
N GLU A 2 12.31 -6.35 7.25
CA GLU A 2 13.00 -7.62 6.99
C GLU A 2 12.31 -8.32 5.82
N TYR A 3 13.06 -9.00 4.95
CA TYR A 3 12.46 -9.85 3.93
C TYR A 3 13.24 -11.12 3.68
N ARG A 4 12.55 -12.13 3.15
CA ARG A 4 13.12 -13.41 2.72
C ARG A 4 12.66 -13.74 1.32
N LYS A 5 13.59 -14.29 0.52
CA LYS A 5 13.29 -14.83 -0.80
C LYS A 5 13.01 -16.32 -0.68
N ALA A 6 11.99 -16.80 -1.36
CA ALA A 6 11.73 -18.22 -1.51
C ALA A 6 11.07 -18.48 -2.86
N ASN A 7 11.71 -19.30 -3.69
CA ASN A 7 11.32 -19.51 -5.09
C ASN A 7 11.18 -18.16 -5.81
N ASP A 8 10.04 -17.93 -6.45
CA ASP A 8 9.71 -16.72 -7.19
C ASP A 8 8.96 -15.68 -6.32
N ALA A 9 9.00 -15.83 -4.98
CA ALA A 9 8.30 -14.96 -4.04
C ALA A 9 9.24 -14.27 -3.06
N ILE A 10 8.83 -13.08 -2.63
CA ILE A 10 9.43 -12.34 -1.52
C ILE A 10 8.40 -12.22 -0.39
N TYR A 11 8.81 -12.66 0.80
CA TYR A 11 8.08 -12.42 2.04
C TYR A 11 8.66 -11.18 2.70
N LEU A 12 7.90 -10.09 2.73
CA LEU A 12 8.31 -8.80 3.26
C LEU A 12 7.57 -8.48 4.56
N ARG A 13 8.31 -8.22 5.64
CA ARG A 13 7.83 -7.57 6.86
C ARG A 13 8.28 -6.12 6.85
N ILE A 14 7.31 -5.21 6.90
CA ILE A 14 7.56 -3.78 6.99
C ILE A 14 7.55 -3.40 8.47
N ASP A 15 8.54 -2.63 8.93
CA ASP A 15 8.63 -2.25 10.33
C ASP A 15 7.76 -1.02 10.64
N LYS A 16 7.46 -0.82 11.92
CA LYS A 16 6.73 0.37 12.37
C LYS A 16 7.45 1.65 11.90
N ASN A 17 6.68 2.65 11.49
CA ASN A 17 7.11 3.96 10.98
C ASN A 17 7.69 3.96 9.55
N GLU A 18 7.68 2.82 8.84
CA GLU A 18 8.00 2.80 7.41
C GLU A 18 6.76 3.07 6.54
N LYS A 19 6.99 3.67 5.36
CA LYS A 19 5.93 3.87 4.36
C LYS A 19 5.83 2.63 3.48
N ILE A 20 4.68 1.97 3.53
CA ILE A 20 4.44 0.67 2.87
C ILE A 20 4.86 0.67 1.39
N VAL A 21 4.36 1.62 0.60
CA VAL A 21 4.63 1.70 -0.85
C VAL A 21 6.12 1.93 -1.14
N GLU A 22 6.78 2.82 -0.37
CA GLU A 22 8.21 3.10 -0.54
C GLU A 22 9.09 1.92 -0.16
N THR A 23 8.72 1.18 0.89
CA THR A 23 9.43 -0.05 1.28
C THR A 23 9.27 -1.14 0.22
N ILE A 24 8.09 -1.31 -0.38
CA ILE A 24 7.87 -2.24 -1.50
C ILE A 24 8.75 -1.84 -2.69
N LYS A 25 8.74 -0.57 -3.10
CA LYS A 25 9.59 -0.05 -4.19
C LYS A 25 11.08 -0.29 -3.91
N THR A 26 11.53 -0.03 -2.68
CA THR A 26 12.92 -0.23 -2.26
C THR A 26 13.36 -1.70 -2.44
N VAL A 27 12.51 -2.65 -2.05
CA VAL A 27 12.77 -4.08 -2.22
C VAL A 27 12.77 -4.46 -3.70
N CYS A 28 11.81 -3.94 -4.49
CA CYS A 28 11.75 -4.20 -5.92
C CYS A 28 12.99 -3.70 -6.66
N ALA A 29 13.46 -2.48 -6.34
CA ALA A 29 14.68 -1.92 -6.91
C ALA A 29 15.91 -2.76 -6.53
N LYS A 30 16.03 -3.14 -5.24
CA LYS A 30 17.16 -3.94 -4.75
C LYS A 30 17.23 -5.33 -5.39
N GLU A 31 16.09 -5.94 -5.66
CA GLU A 31 15.98 -7.30 -6.21
C GLU A 31 15.75 -7.32 -7.73
N MET A 32 15.79 -6.16 -8.39
CA MET A 32 15.56 -6.00 -9.84
C MET A 32 14.22 -6.60 -10.30
N ILE A 33 13.16 -6.37 -9.53
CA ILE A 33 11.80 -6.82 -9.86
C ILE A 33 11.17 -5.79 -10.80
N TYR A 34 10.95 -6.20 -12.05
CA TYR A 34 10.33 -5.36 -13.08
C TYR A 34 8.83 -5.59 -13.27
N GLY A 35 8.30 -6.65 -12.67
CA GLY A 35 6.92 -7.06 -12.85
C GLY A 35 6.50 -8.03 -11.76
N GLY A 36 5.29 -7.88 -11.25
CA GLY A 36 4.76 -8.81 -10.25
C GLY A 36 3.42 -8.37 -9.67
N HIS A 37 2.90 -9.20 -8.78
CA HIS A 37 1.76 -8.89 -7.94
C HIS A 37 2.14 -9.06 -6.48
N PHE A 38 1.46 -8.33 -5.60
CA PHE A 38 1.65 -8.48 -4.17
C PHE A 38 0.33 -8.41 -3.43
N GLN A 39 0.34 -9.00 -2.25
CA GLN A 39 -0.75 -8.96 -1.29
C GLN A 39 -0.18 -8.83 0.12
N GLY A 40 -0.93 -8.18 1.03
CA GLY A 40 -0.49 -7.99 2.40
C GLY A 40 -1.61 -7.64 3.36
N ILE A 41 -1.30 -7.74 4.65
CA ILE A 41 -2.14 -7.34 5.78
C ILE A 41 -1.24 -6.66 6.82
N GLY A 42 -1.82 -5.88 7.73
CA GLY A 42 -1.07 -5.28 8.83
C GLY A 42 -1.86 -4.20 9.55
N ALA A 43 -1.15 -3.32 10.25
CA ALA A 43 -1.72 -2.17 10.92
C ALA A 43 -0.86 -0.93 10.67
N CYS A 44 -1.47 0.25 10.71
CA CYS A 44 -0.78 1.52 10.56
C CYS A 44 -1.37 2.60 11.49
N ASP A 45 -0.57 3.62 11.78
CA ASP A 45 -1.01 4.76 12.59
C ASP A 45 -1.73 5.83 11.74
N THR A 46 -1.43 5.88 10.43
CA THR A 46 -2.01 6.80 9.44
C THR A 46 -2.08 6.12 8.07
N ALA A 47 -3.15 6.39 7.31
CA ALA A 47 -3.26 6.04 5.90
C ALA A 47 -3.79 7.24 5.10
N THR A 48 -3.14 7.55 3.98
CA THR A 48 -3.61 8.51 2.99
C THR A 48 -4.11 7.73 1.78
N LEU A 49 -5.29 8.12 1.33
CA LEU A 49 -6.09 7.37 0.41
C LEU A 49 -6.59 8.32 -0.68
N SER A 50 -6.18 8.08 -1.91
CA SER A 50 -6.54 8.93 -3.05
C SER A 50 -7.78 8.35 -3.73
N THR A 51 -8.69 9.22 -4.18
CA THR A 51 -9.86 8.84 -4.98
C THR A 51 -9.81 9.64 -6.27
N TYR A 52 -9.81 8.92 -7.40
CA TYR A 52 -9.81 9.55 -8.71
C TYR A 52 -11.13 10.28 -9.00
N LEU A 53 -11.03 11.49 -9.54
CA LEU A 53 -12.13 12.35 -9.96
C LEU A 53 -12.14 12.49 -11.49
N PRO A 54 -12.92 11.66 -12.22
CA PRO A 54 -12.86 11.60 -13.69
C PRO A 54 -13.14 12.93 -14.38
N ASP A 55 -14.11 13.70 -13.87
CA ASP A 55 -14.51 14.99 -14.45
C ASP A 55 -13.39 16.04 -14.38
N LYS A 56 -12.43 15.86 -13.47
CA LYS A 56 -11.31 16.78 -13.25
C LYS A 56 -9.98 16.22 -13.73
N ASN A 57 -9.93 14.93 -14.06
CA ASN A 57 -8.69 14.20 -14.33
C ASN A 57 -7.66 14.44 -13.20
N ASP A 58 -8.11 14.32 -11.96
CA ASP A 58 -7.36 14.66 -10.73
C ASP A 58 -7.74 13.70 -9.60
N PHE A 59 -7.03 13.76 -8.47
CA PHE A 59 -7.29 12.94 -7.28
C PHE A 59 -7.68 13.81 -6.08
N THR A 60 -8.53 13.27 -5.20
CA THR A 60 -8.78 13.83 -3.87
C THR A 60 -8.26 12.90 -2.79
N ASP A 61 -7.52 13.46 -1.84
CA ASP A 61 -6.92 12.68 -0.75
C ASP A 61 -7.80 12.69 0.51
N HIS A 62 -7.90 11.51 1.12
CA HIS A 62 -8.53 11.27 2.39
C HIS A 62 -7.48 10.71 3.35
N THR A 63 -7.20 11.43 4.43
CA THR A 63 -6.26 10.95 5.45
C THR A 63 -7.04 10.50 6.68
N ILE A 64 -6.77 9.27 7.12
CA ILE A 64 -7.25 8.71 8.38
C ILE A 64 -6.06 8.47 9.30
N SER A 65 -6.26 8.69 10.59
CA SER A 65 -5.24 8.47 11.63
C SER A 65 -5.88 7.86 12.87
N GLY A 66 -5.12 7.02 13.58
CA GLY A 66 -5.57 6.31 14.77
C GLY A 66 -5.10 4.86 14.77
N MET A 67 -5.82 3.98 15.47
CA MET A 67 -5.59 2.54 15.38
C MET A 67 -6.28 2.00 14.13
N ILE A 68 -5.51 1.80 13.07
CA ILE A 68 -6.02 1.36 11.77
C ILE A 68 -5.48 -0.04 11.47
N GLU A 69 -6.40 -0.95 11.16
CA GLU A 69 -6.08 -2.26 10.64
C GLU A 69 -6.20 -2.24 9.11
N MET A 70 -5.12 -2.62 8.42
CA MET A 70 -5.06 -2.86 6.99
C MET A 70 -5.47 -4.31 6.73
N ILE A 71 -6.76 -4.50 6.47
CA ILE A 71 -7.40 -5.80 6.30
C ILE A 71 -6.94 -6.50 5.03
N SER A 72 -6.69 -5.72 3.97
CA SER A 72 -6.15 -6.21 2.72
C SER A 72 -5.40 -5.09 2.02
N LEU A 73 -4.27 -5.44 1.44
CA LEU A 73 -3.51 -4.66 0.48
C LEU A 73 -3.30 -5.55 -0.74
N MET A 74 -3.64 -5.08 -1.93
CA MET A 74 -3.44 -5.80 -3.17
C MET A 74 -2.89 -4.85 -4.22
N GLY A 75 -1.91 -5.29 -4.99
CA GLY A 75 -1.34 -4.44 -6.02
C GLY A 75 -0.50 -5.19 -7.03
N ASN A 76 -0.04 -4.44 -8.02
CA ASN A 76 0.93 -4.89 -8.99
C ASN A 76 2.14 -3.95 -9.03
N ILE A 77 3.24 -4.52 -9.52
CA ILE A 77 4.50 -3.83 -9.73
C ILE A 77 4.76 -3.83 -11.23
N THR A 78 5.12 -2.67 -11.75
CA THR A 78 5.65 -2.46 -13.10
C THR A 78 6.91 -1.61 -13.01
N VAL A 79 7.42 -1.14 -14.14
CA VAL A 79 8.45 -0.10 -14.18
C VAL A 79 7.97 1.11 -14.96
N ASP A 80 8.50 2.27 -14.62
CA ASP A 80 8.32 3.50 -15.39
C ASP A 80 9.29 3.58 -16.59
N ASN A 81 9.27 4.71 -17.31
CA ASN A 81 10.14 4.95 -18.45
C ASN A 81 11.65 5.00 -18.11
N ASN A 82 12.00 5.09 -16.84
CA ASN A 82 13.38 5.11 -16.35
C ASN A 82 13.80 3.76 -15.74
N ASN A 83 12.99 2.70 -15.91
CA ASN A 83 13.15 1.40 -15.27
C ASN A 83 13.05 1.41 -13.73
N GLU A 84 12.45 2.45 -13.14
CA GLU A 84 12.23 2.52 -11.70
C GLU A 84 10.92 1.79 -11.32
N PRO A 85 10.88 1.07 -10.18
CA PRO A 85 9.68 0.36 -9.76
C PRO A 85 8.47 1.29 -9.59
N PHE A 86 7.39 0.96 -10.28
CA PHE A 86 6.10 1.61 -10.17
C PHE A 86 5.11 0.65 -9.49
N VAL A 87 4.31 1.18 -8.55
CA VAL A 87 3.38 0.39 -7.74
C VAL A 87 1.99 0.96 -7.91
N HIS A 88 1.04 0.11 -8.30
CA HIS A 88 -0.38 0.41 -8.26
C HIS A 88 -1.04 -0.53 -7.25
N SER A 89 -1.71 0.02 -6.24
CA SER A 89 -2.22 -0.76 -5.12
C SER A 89 -3.51 -0.22 -4.53
N HIS A 90 -4.43 -1.12 -4.20
CA HIS A 90 -5.65 -0.81 -3.46
C HIS A 90 -5.60 -1.47 -2.09
N ALA A 91 -6.31 -0.90 -1.13
CA ALA A 91 -6.36 -1.43 0.22
C ALA A 91 -7.73 -1.23 0.89
N VAL A 92 -8.05 -2.14 1.80
CA VAL A 92 -9.21 -2.09 2.67
C VAL A 92 -8.73 -1.87 4.09
N PHE A 93 -9.29 -0.85 4.75
CA PHE A 93 -8.96 -0.51 6.12
C PHE A 93 -10.19 -0.62 7.01
N SER A 94 -9.98 -1.00 8.27
CA SER A 94 -10.93 -0.79 9.34
C SER A 94 -10.32 0.08 10.42
N TYR A 95 -11.07 1.07 10.90
CA TYR A 95 -10.66 1.95 11.98
C TYR A 95 -11.85 2.27 12.89
N LEU A 96 -11.56 2.69 14.11
CA LEU A 96 -12.57 3.21 15.03
C LEU A 96 -12.70 4.73 14.83
N ASN A 97 -13.93 5.20 14.61
CA ASN A 97 -14.20 6.63 14.60
C ASN A 97 -14.21 7.20 16.03
N ASN A 98 -14.39 8.52 16.16
CA ASN A 98 -14.42 9.19 17.47
C ASN A 98 -15.55 8.72 18.40
N ASN A 99 -16.57 8.04 17.86
CA ASN A 99 -17.69 7.47 18.62
C ASN A 99 -17.44 6.00 19.01
N GLY A 100 -16.29 5.42 18.63
CA GLY A 100 -15.98 4.01 18.87
C GLY A 100 -16.67 3.06 17.89
N GLU A 101 -17.22 3.55 16.78
CA GLU A 101 -17.86 2.72 15.76
C GLU A 101 -16.83 2.27 14.72
N ILE A 102 -16.98 1.03 14.25
CA ILE A 102 -16.12 0.48 13.19
C ILE A 102 -16.53 1.08 11.85
N VAL A 103 -15.60 1.78 11.21
CA VAL A 103 -15.74 2.30 9.85
C VAL A 103 -14.83 1.52 8.92
N LYS A 104 -15.35 1.13 7.75
CA LYS A 104 -14.60 0.46 6.69
C LYS A 104 -14.35 1.45 5.55
N VAL A 105 -13.11 1.53 5.07
CA VAL A 105 -12.76 2.35 3.91
C VAL A 105 -12.24 1.45 2.80
N LEU A 106 -12.80 1.63 1.60
CA LEU A 106 -12.37 0.94 0.38
C LEU A 106 -11.59 1.92 -0.50
N ILE A 107 -10.32 1.59 -0.70
CA ILE A 107 -9.35 2.22 -1.61
C ILE A 107 -9.61 1.99 -3.10
N GLN A 108 -9.80 2.97 -3.98
CA GLN A 108 -9.70 2.74 -5.43
C GLN A 108 -8.77 3.76 -6.11
N GLU A 109 -7.69 3.20 -6.67
CA GLU A 109 -6.59 3.75 -7.50
C GLU A 109 -5.61 4.75 -6.86
#